data_AF-A0A7V5PXF0-F1
#
_entry.id   AF-A0A7V5PXF0-F1
#
_cell.length_a   1.000
_cell.length_b   1.000
_cell.length_c   1.000
_cell.angle_alpha   90.00
_cell.angle_beta   90.00
_cell.angle_gamma   90.00
#
_symmetry.space_group_name_H-M   'P 1'
#
loop_
_entity.id
_entity.type
_entity.pdbx_description
1 polymer ?
#
loop_
_entity_poly.entity_id
_entity_poly.type
_entity_poly.pdbx_seq_one_letter_code
_entity_poly.pdbx_strand_id
1 'polypeptide(L)'
;MDTRRYLLFVAVSLLAVVLFSNLQRRFAPRKPKPPAVADQGKADGADEKAGGAADKGDGAKKKDASSDPDKGSGSGADGDRGDSEEEAAAVREVRSRFPQQHVVLGDYTGRRTPFVLYFNTLGASLERVELVARRPNGKQLYHKLEQGTGYLGYRALVVDGHHSGCRVRVVAPGTPAATARPVSGTQASGVRVGDILVTAAGRKIGTPADLDVVLKSKKPG
;
A
#
# COMPACT_ATOMS: atom_id res chain seq x y z
N MET A 1 -38.04 3.27 28.88
CA MET A 1 -38.28 3.61 27.46
C MET A 1 -39.73 3.35 27.16
N ASP A 2 -40.45 4.31 26.57
CA ASP A 2 -41.86 4.15 26.24
C ASP A 2 -42.02 3.03 25.19
N THR A 3 -42.89 2.05 25.45
CA THR A 3 -43.17 0.93 24.54
C THR A 3 -43.54 1.39 23.13
N ARG A 4 -44.18 2.56 23.01
CA ARG A 4 -44.47 3.21 21.73
C ARG A 4 -43.22 3.61 20.94
N ARG A 5 -42.19 4.14 21.61
CA ARG A 5 -40.92 4.52 20.98
C ARG A 5 -40.11 3.29 20.57
N TYR A 6 -40.16 2.23 21.38
CA TYR A 6 -39.53 0.95 21.04
C TYR A 6 -40.17 0.30 19.81
N LEU A 7 -41.50 0.20 19.76
CA LEU A 7 -42.22 -0.36 18.61
C LEU A 7 -41.99 0.46 17.33
N LEU A 8 -41.97 1.79 17.45
CA LEU A 8 -41.68 2.68 16.33
C LEU A 8 -40.24 2.49 15.82
N PHE A 9 -39.27 2.35 16.72
CA PHE A 9 -37.88 2.05 16.36
C PHE A 9 -37.75 0.70 15.62
N VAL A 10 -38.43 -0.34 16.10
CA VAL A 10 -38.44 -1.66 15.45
C VAL A 10 -39.07 -1.58 14.05
N ALA A 11 -40.21 -0.89 13.92
CA ALA A 11 -40.89 -0.72 12.64
C ALA A 11 -40.04 0.03 11.61
N VAL A 12 -39.40 1.14 12.02
CA VAL A 12 -38.51 1.93 11.15
C VAL A 12 -37.27 1.12 10.75
N SER A 13 -36.70 0.35 11.67
CA SER A 13 -35.55 -0.51 11.39
C SER A 13 -35.87 -1.60 10.37
N LEU A 14 -37.03 -2.26 10.51
CA LEU A 14 -37.49 -3.26 9.54
C LEU A 14 -37.75 -2.64 8.16
N LEU A 15 -38.36 -1.45 8.13
CA LEU A 15 -38.62 -0.72 6.88
C LEU A 15 -37.30 -0.38 6.15
N ALA A 16 -36.29 0.07 6.88
CA ALA A 16 -34.98 0.39 6.31
C ALA A 16 -34.32 -0.84 5.66
N VAL A 17 -34.38 -2.01 6.31
CA VAL A 17 -33.83 -3.27 5.78
C VAL A 17 -34.56 -3.71 4.50
N VAL A 18 -35.89 -3.60 4.47
CA VAL A 18 -36.70 -3.97 3.29
C VAL A 18 -36.42 -3.03 2.11
N LEU A 19 -36.32 -1.73 2.36
CA LEU A 19 -35.98 -0.73 1.35
C LEU A 19 -34.58 -0.97 0.78
N PHE A 20 -33.60 -1.17 1.66
CA PHE A 20 -32.22 -1.43 1.25
C PHE A 20 -32.10 -2.74 0.44
N SER A 21 -32.78 -3.80 0.86
CA SER A 21 -32.80 -5.08 0.15
C SER A 21 -33.44 -4.97 -1.25
N ASN A 22 -34.52 -4.19 -1.38
CA ASN A 22 -35.15 -3.91 -2.68
C ASN A 22 -34.25 -3.08 -3.58
N LEU A 23 -33.56 -2.09 -3.01
CA LEU A 23 -32.61 -1.25 -3.74
C LEU A 23 -31.43 -2.10 -4.27
N GLN A 24 -30.85 -2.96 -3.43
CA GLN A 24 -29.80 -3.88 -3.84
C GLN A 24 -30.26 -4.84 -4.93
N ARG A 25 -31.50 -5.36 -4.89
CA ARG A 25 -32.03 -6.21 -5.97
C ARG A 25 -32.15 -5.48 -7.31
N ARG A 26 -32.48 -4.18 -7.30
CA ARG A 26 -32.59 -3.38 -8.54
C ARG A 26 -31.23 -2.97 -9.10
N PHE A 27 -30.24 -2.74 -8.24
CA PHE A 27 -28.94 -2.17 -8.65
C PHE A 27 -27.76 -3.17 -8.62
N ALA A 28 -27.96 -4.39 -8.13
CA ALA A 28 -26.91 -5.41 -8.18
C ALA A 28 -26.68 -5.87 -9.63
N PRO A 29 -25.44 -5.80 -10.15
CA PRO A 29 -25.12 -6.36 -11.45
C PRO A 29 -25.40 -7.86 -11.44
N ARG A 30 -26.11 -8.35 -12.46
CA ARG A 30 -26.34 -9.79 -12.63
C ARG A 30 -24.98 -10.47 -12.70
N LYS A 31 -24.71 -11.43 -11.81
CA LYS A 31 -23.51 -12.28 -11.90
C LYS A 31 -23.49 -12.87 -13.32
N PRO A 32 -22.38 -12.75 -14.06
CA PRO A 32 -22.29 -13.33 -15.40
C PRO A 32 -22.53 -14.84 -15.29
N LYS A 33 -23.38 -15.37 -16.17
CA LYS A 33 -23.62 -16.80 -16.29
C LYS A 33 -22.26 -17.46 -16.65
N PRO A 34 -21.83 -18.52 -15.94
CA PRO A 34 -20.68 -19.30 -16.39
C PRO A 34 -20.95 -19.78 -17.83
N PRO A 35 -19.95 -19.72 -18.74
CA PRO A 35 -20.12 -20.19 -20.09
C PRO A 35 -20.51 -21.67 -20.08
N ALA A 36 -21.51 -22.02 -20.89
CA ALA A 36 -21.93 -23.39 -21.08
C ALA A 36 -20.77 -24.19 -21.67
N VAL A 37 -20.40 -25.27 -21.00
CA VAL A 37 -19.52 -26.30 -21.57
C VAL A 37 -20.28 -26.91 -22.74
N ALA A 38 -19.72 -26.84 -23.95
CA ALA A 38 -20.31 -27.45 -25.13
C ALA A 38 -20.21 -28.98 -25.00
N ASP A 39 -21.38 -29.62 -24.92
CA ASP A 39 -21.52 -31.06 -24.84
C ASP A 39 -21.49 -31.64 -26.27
N GLN A 40 -20.50 -32.49 -26.58
CA GLN A 40 -20.49 -33.28 -27.81
C GLN A 40 -21.23 -34.59 -27.57
N GLY A 41 -22.45 -34.67 -28.11
CA GLY A 41 -22.91 -35.84 -28.88
C GLY A 41 -23.40 -37.08 -28.12
N LYS A 42 -24.72 -37.11 -27.90
CA LYS A 42 -25.68 -38.21 -28.19
C LYS A 42 -25.35 -39.65 -27.73
N ALA A 43 -26.23 -40.21 -26.89
CA ALA A 43 -27.34 -41.07 -27.35
C ALA A 43 -28.30 -41.44 -26.19
N ASP A 44 -29.54 -40.96 -26.34
CA ASP A 44 -30.85 -41.56 -26.06
C ASP A 44 -31.08 -42.43 -24.80
N GLY A 45 -32.12 -42.04 -24.04
CA GLY A 45 -33.05 -43.03 -23.51
C GLY A 45 -33.65 -42.75 -22.12
N ALA A 46 -34.83 -42.12 -22.13
CA ALA A 46 -35.96 -42.38 -21.24
C ALA A 46 -35.95 -41.91 -19.76
N ASP A 47 -36.86 -40.96 -19.54
CA ASP A 47 -37.87 -40.86 -18.47
C ASP A 47 -37.52 -40.58 -17.00
N GLU A 48 -38.13 -39.47 -16.55
CA GLU A 48 -38.93 -39.32 -15.33
C GLU A 48 -38.49 -40.08 -14.06
N LYS A 49 -38.09 -39.35 -13.01
CA LYS A 49 -39.01 -38.83 -11.98
C LYS A 49 -38.29 -38.29 -10.73
N ALA A 50 -38.87 -37.20 -10.24
CA ALA A 50 -39.24 -36.92 -8.84
C ALA A 50 -38.18 -36.71 -7.74
N GLY A 51 -38.37 -35.57 -7.06
CA GLY A 51 -38.24 -35.40 -5.61
C GLY A 51 -36.81 -35.07 -5.13
N GLY A 52 -36.52 -34.01 -4.39
CA GLY A 52 -37.35 -33.21 -3.49
C GLY A 52 -36.90 -33.42 -2.04
N ALA A 53 -36.29 -32.38 -1.46
CA ALA A 53 -36.03 -32.11 -0.02
C ALA A 53 -35.11 -33.10 0.74
N ALA A 54 -33.91 -32.70 1.17
CA ALA A 54 -33.61 -31.90 2.36
C ALA A 54 -34.08 -32.56 3.67
N ASP A 55 -33.15 -32.94 4.56
CA ASP A 55 -32.94 -32.25 5.86
C ASP A 55 -31.73 -32.85 6.62
N LYS A 56 -31.23 -32.01 7.53
CA LYS A 56 -30.07 -32.04 8.42
C LYS A 56 -29.85 -33.30 9.28
N GLY A 57 -28.63 -33.37 9.80
CA GLY A 57 -28.49 -33.35 11.27
C GLY A 57 -27.52 -34.33 11.90
N ASP A 58 -26.32 -33.80 12.19
CA ASP A 58 -25.64 -33.87 13.49
C ASP A 58 -25.04 -35.20 14.03
N GLY A 59 -23.90 -35.06 14.73
CA GLY A 59 -23.56 -35.94 15.86
C GLY A 59 -22.39 -36.94 15.73
N ALA A 60 -21.22 -36.48 16.18
CA ALA A 60 -20.33 -37.15 17.17
C ALA A 60 -19.23 -38.18 16.78
N LYS A 61 -17.99 -37.74 17.08
CA LYS A 61 -16.88 -38.39 17.85
C LYS A 61 -16.10 -39.61 17.30
N LYS A 62 -14.77 -39.39 17.16
CA LYS A 62 -13.58 -39.95 17.88
C LYS A 62 -12.43 -40.24 16.88
N LYS A 63 -11.24 -39.63 17.07
CA LYS A 63 -9.97 -40.22 17.60
C LYS A 63 -9.36 -41.32 16.68
N ASP A 64 -8.09 -41.39 16.32
CA ASP A 64 -6.81 -40.90 16.86
C ASP A 64 -5.73 -40.81 15.76
N ALA A 65 -4.68 -40.05 16.07
CA ALA A 65 -3.27 -40.06 15.63
C ALA A 65 -2.77 -40.95 14.45
N SER A 66 -1.98 -40.34 13.56
CA SER A 66 -0.59 -40.79 13.33
C SER A 66 0.28 -39.66 12.75
N SER A 67 1.49 -39.58 13.29
CA SER A 67 2.64 -38.78 12.89
C SER A 67 3.52 -39.59 11.93
N ASP A 68 3.97 -39.02 10.82
CA ASP A 68 5.38 -38.65 10.55
C ASP A 68 5.57 -38.11 9.11
N PRO A 69 6.67 -37.37 8.86
CA PRO A 69 6.87 -36.55 7.67
C PRO A 69 7.51 -37.35 6.54
N ASP A 70 6.98 -37.20 5.32
CA ASP A 70 7.63 -37.77 4.15
C ASP A 70 8.64 -36.80 3.53
N LYS A 71 9.86 -37.30 3.45
CA LYS A 71 11.03 -36.73 2.81
C LYS A 71 11.00 -37.11 1.34
N GLY A 72 11.19 -36.11 0.49
CA GLY A 72 12.13 -36.24 -0.61
C GLY A 72 11.51 -36.39 -2.00
N SER A 73 11.76 -35.37 -2.83
CA SER A 73 12.43 -35.45 -4.14
C SER A 73 12.02 -34.20 -4.92
N GLY A 74 12.89 -33.32 -5.42
CA GLY A 74 14.34 -33.33 -5.51
C GLY A 74 14.75 -32.38 -6.65
N SER A 75 15.76 -31.56 -6.37
CA SER A 75 16.73 -30.99 -7.31
C SER A 75 16.31 -29.88 -8.28
N GLY A 76 17.02 -28.75 -8.17
CA GLY A 76 17.02 -27.67 -9.16
C GLY A 76 17.76 -26.41 -8.74
N ALA A 77 19.06 -26.54 -8.42
CA ALA A 77 20.07 -25.47 -8.32
C ALA A 77 19.98 -24.47 -7.15
N ASP A 78 20.63 -24.85 -6.05
CA ASP A 78 21.48 -23.92 -5.28
C ASP A 78 22.48 -23.27 -6.23
N GLY A 79 22.21 -22.02 -6.59
CA GLY A 79 23.18 -21.11 -7.18
C GLY A 79 24.01 -20.48 -6.07
N ASP A 80 25.20 -21.05 -5.90
CA ASP A 80 26.39 -20.45 -5.30
C ASP A 80 26.39 -18.92 -5.33
N ARG A 81 26.03 -18.27 -4.20
CA ARG A 81 26.25 -16.83 -3.99
C ARG A 81 27.60 -16.64 -3.31
N GLY A 82 28.65 -16.94 -4.06
CA GLY A 82 29.93 -16.27 -3.88
C GLY A 82 29.86 -14.93 -4.58
N ASP A 83 29.39 -13.88 -3.89
CA ASP A 83 29.68 -12.50 -4.31
C ASP A 83 31.21 -12.36 -4.25
N SER A 84 31.89 -12.51 -5.38
CA SER A 84 33.34 -12.30 -5.44
C SER A 84 33.64 -10.85 -5.05
N GLU A 85 34.64 -10.62 -4.20
CA GLU A 85 35.05 -9.26 -3.82
C GLU A 85 35.39 -8.39 -5.05
N GLU A 86 35.80 -9.04 -6.14
CA GLU A 86 36.05 -8.45 -7.45
C GLU A 86 34.78 -7.91 -8.12
N GLU A 87 33.68 -8.67 -8.11
CA GLU A 87 32.38 -8.22 -8.62
C GLU A 87 31.82 -7.07 -7.77
N ALA A 88 31.93 -7.16 -6.44
CA ALA A 88 31.53 -6.08 -5.54
C ALA A 88 32.35 -4.80 -5.76
N ALA A 89 33.66 -4.92 -6.04
CA ALA A 89 34.53 -3.80 -6.38
C ALA A 89 34.16 -3.17 -7.72
N ALA A 90 33.90 -3.97 -8.75
CA ALA A 90 33.45 -3.50 -10.06
C ALA A 90 32.11 -2.75 -9.97
N VAL A 91 31.14 -3.26 -9.20
CA VAL A 91 29.86 -2.57 -8.95
C VAL A 91 30.08 -1.24 -8.22
N ARG A 92 30.99 -1.18 -7.24
CA ARG A 92 31.33 0.08 -6.55
C ARG A 92 31.96 1.10 -7.50
N GLU A 93 32.87 0.66 -8.37
CA GLU A 93 33.51 1.55 -9.35
C GLU A 93 32.50 2.14 -10.34
N VAL A 94 31.61 1.31 -10.89
CA VAL A 94 30.53 1.77 -11.77
C VAL A 94 29.63 2.77 -11.05
N ARG A 95 29.25 2.50 -9.79
CA ARG A 95 28.43 3.42 -8.98
C ARG A 95 29.14 4.73 -8.63
N SER A 96 30.46 4.72 -8.54
CA SER A 96 31.26 5.94 -8.36
C SER A 96 31.24 6.81 -9.61
N ARG A 97 31.40 6.20 -10.79
CA ARG A 97 31.35 6.90 -12.08
C ARG A 97 29.93 7.38 -12.45
N PHE A 98 28.92 6.60 -12.08
CA PHE A 98 27.51 6.90 -12.34
C PHE A 98 26.72 6.88 -11.02
N PRO A 99 26.81 7.96 -10.22
CA PRO A 99 26.10 8.03 -8.95
C PRO A 99 24.59 7.90 -9.16
N GLN A 100 23.92 7.18 -8.26
CA GLN A 100 22.47 7.07 -8.29
C GLN A 100 21.83 8.45 -8.10
N GLN A 101 21.04 8.86 -9.08
CA GLN A 101 20.26 10.09 -9.04
C GLN A 101 18.78 9.76 -8.97
N HIS A 102 17.99 10.71 -8.48
CA HIS A 102 16.55 10.60 -8.43
C HIS A 102 15.93 11.71 -9.28
N VAL A 103 14.91 11.36 -10.04
CA VAL A 103 14.16 12.28 -10.89
C VAL A 103 12.71 12.30 -10.44
N VAL A 104 12.13 13.49 -10.35
CA VAL A 104 10.74 13.70 -9.95
C VAL A 104 9.94 14.20 -11.13
N LEU A 105 8.79 13.56 -11.39
CA LEU A 105 7.78 14.06 -12.32
C LEU A 105 6.51 14.44 -11.55
N GLY A 106 5.99 15.63 -11.83
CA GLY A 106 4.80 16.18 -11.17
C GLY A 106 5.13 17.05 -9.95
N ASP A 107 4.08 17.45 -9.22
CA ASP A 107 4.17 18.31 -8.06
C ASP A 107 3.16 17.88 -6.98
N TYR A 108 3.49 18.10 -5.71
CA TYR A 108 2.66 17.65 -4.59
C TYR A 108 1.37 18.50 -4.38
N THR A 109 1.25 19.63 -5.07
CA THR A 109 0.04 20.46 -4.97
C THR A 109 -1.14 19.79 -5.65
N GLY A 110 -0.88 18.89 -6.61
CA GLY A 110 -1.91 18.15 -7.34
C GLY A 110 -2.67 19.00 -8.34
N ARG A 111 -2.14 20.17 -8.71
CA ARG A 111 -2.78 21.12 -9.65
C ARG A 111 -2.58 20.71 -11.11
N ARG A 112 -1.41 20.19 -11.46
CA ARG A 112 -1.06 19.80 -12.84
C ARG A 112 -1.30 18.32 -13.10
N THR A 113 -0.87 17.47 -12.17
CA THR A 113 -1.00 16.02 -12.26
C THR A 113 -1.59 15.45 -10.97
N PRO A 114 -2.39 14.38 -11.03
CA PRO A 114 -2.94 13.73 -9.84
C PRO A 114 -1.91 12.86 -9.11
N PHE A 115 -0.69 12.77 -9.62
CA PHE A 115 0.40 11.95 -9.08
C PHE A 115 1.74 12.70 -9.10
N VAL A 116 2.61 12.31 -8.16
CA VAL A 116 4.05 12.57 -8.18
C VAL A 116 4.78 11.25 -8.33
N LEU A 117 5.66 11.16 -9.31
CA LEU A 117 6.44 9.97 -9.63
C LEU A 117 7.91 10.21 -9.29
N TYR A 118 8.52 9.24 -8.62
CA TYR A 118 9.93 9.27 -8.25
C TYR A 118 10.63 8.12 -8.96
N PHE A 119 11.60 8.46 -9.81
CA PHE A 119 12.43 7.49 -10.51
C PHE A 119 13.85 7.54 -9.96
N ASN A 120 14.59 6.45 -10.08
CA ASN A 120 16.03 6.45 -9.89
C ASN A 120 16.75 6.02 -11.17
N THR A 121 18.03 6.37 -11.28
CA THR A 121 18.86 6.05 -12.45
C THR A 121 19.35 4.60 -12.48
N LEU A 122 19.07 3.79 -11.45
CA LEU A 122 19.37 2.36 -11.46
C LEU A 122 18.28 1.63 -12.27
N GLY A 123 18.50 1.53 -13.57
CA GLY A 123 17.56 0.89 -14.50
C GLY A 123 16.31 1.72 -14.80
N ALA A 124 16.38 3.05 -14.62
CA ALA A 124 15.24 3.96 -14.76
C ALA A 124 14.01 3.54 -13.93
N SER A 125 14.25 2.90 -12.78
CA SER A 125 13.19 2.25 -12.02
C SER A 125 12.27 3.27 -11.36
N LEU A 126 10.96 2.97 -11.40
CA LEU A 126 9.96 3.71 -10.64
C LEU A 126 10.03 3.28 -9.18
N GLU A 127 10.51 4.17 -8.33
CA GLU A 127 10.75 3.91 -6.90
C GLU A 127 9.51 4.18 -6.05
N ARG A 128 8.75 5.22 -6.41
CA ARG A 128 7.56 5.62 -5.66
C ARG A 128 6.55 6.38 -6.52
N VAL A 129 5.28 6.16 -6.22
CA VAL A 129 4.15 6.95 -6.72
C VAL A 129 3.38 7.52 -5.53
N GLU A 130 3.12 8.83 -5.57
CA GLU A 130 2.25 9.50 -4.60
C GLU A 130 1.01 10.02 -5.28
N LEU A 131 -0.16 9.61 -4.79
CA LEU A 131 -1.44 10.11 -5.26
C LEU A 131 -1.74 11.44 -4.55
N VAL A 132 -1.70 12.53 -5.30
CA VAL A 132 -1.80 13.92 -4.79
C VAL A 132 -3.01 14.67 -5.31
N ALA A 133 -3.87 14.00 -6.07
CA ALA A 133 -5.16 14.54 -6.52
C ALA A 133 -5.93 15.20 -5.37
N ARG A 134 -6.55 16.35 -5.66
CA ARG A 134 -7.30 17.15 -4.69
C ARG A 134 -8.79 17.15 -5.03
N ARG A 135 -9.63 17.19 -4.01
CA ARG A 135 -11.06 17.53 -4.12
C ARG A 135 -11.23 19.03 -4.40
N PRO A 136 -12.41 19.50 -4.85
CA PRO A 136 -12.67 20.92 -5.05
C PRO A 136 -12.41 21.81 -3.82
N ASN A 137 -12.54 21.24 -2.61
CA ASN A 137 -12.23 21.93 -1.35
C ASN A 137 -10.73 21.95 -0.99
N GLY A 138 -9.84 21.55 -1.90
CA GLY A 138 -8.39 21.53 -1.70
C GLY A 138 -7.84 20.38 -0.85
N LYS A 139 -8.72 19.56 -0.23
CA LYS A 139 -8.27 18.37 0.51
C LYS A 139 -7.78 17.30 -0.45
N GLN A 140 -6.84 16.47 0.00
CA GLN A 140 -6.45 15.25 -0.72
C GLN A 140 -7.69 14.41 -1.04
N LEU A 141 -7.74 13.87 -2.25
CA LEU A 141 -8.77 12.92 -2.66
C LEU A 141 -8.48 11.54 -2.06
N TYR A 142 -7.21 11.15 -2.10
CA TYR A 142 -6.71 9.88 -1.57
C TYR A 142 -5.96 10.14 -0.26
N HIS A 143 -6.28 9.35 0.75
CA HIS A 143 -5.61 9.37 2.04
C HIS A 143 -5.18 7.97 2.41
N LYS A 144 -4.09 7.87 3.17
CA LYS A 144 -3.74 6.60 3.80
C LYS A 144 -4.60 6.42 5.05
N LEU A 145 -5.47 5.42 5.04
CA LEU A 145 -6.43 5.16 6.12
C LEU A 145 -5.75 4.88 7.47
N GLU A 146 -4.55 4.28 7.43
CA GLU A 146 -3.83 3.82 8.62
C GLU A 146 -2.72 4.76 9.10
N GLN A 147 -2.45 5.89 8.42
CA GLN A 147 -1.39 6.81 8.82
C GLN A 147 -1.93 8.22 9.08
N GLY A 148 -2.23 8.47 10.36
CA GLY A 148 -2.48 9.80 10.93
C GLY A 148 -1.19 10.43 11.48
N THR A 149 -0.07 10.31 10.77
CA THR A 149 1.25 10.79 11.22
C THR A 149 1.74 11.96 10.38
N GLY A 150 2.73 12.70 10.90
CA GLY A 150 3.39 13.78 10.16
C GLY A 150 4.03 13.28 8.87
N TYR A 151 4.15 14.18 7.90
CA TYR A 151 4.69 13.87 6.58
C TYR A 151 5.50 15.03 6.03
N LEU A 152 6.66 14.74 5.44
CA LEU A 152 7.55 15.73 4.84
C LEU A 152 7.66 15.64 3.30
N GLY A 153 7.08 14.65 2.64
CA GLY A 153 7.42 14.33 1.23
C GLY A 153 8.46 13.24 1.14
N TYR A 154 8.46 12.37 0.12
CA TYR A 154 9.53 11.37 -0.04
C TYR A 154 10.90 12.03 -0.24
N ARG A 155 11.95 11.46 0.40
CA ARG A 155 13.32 12.05 0.40
C ARG A 155 14.45 11.11 0.02
N ALA A 156 14.14 9.83 -0.20
CA ALA A 156 15.12 8.77 -0.50
C ALA A 156 16.36 8.86 0.41
N LEU A 157 16.17 8.96 1.73
CA LEU A 157 17.26 9.19 2.68
C LEU A 157 18.25 8.03 2.68
N VAL A 158 19.53 8.37 2.75
CA VAL A 158 20.63 7.43 2.99
C VAL A 158 21.47 7.92 4.15
N VAL A 159 22.02 7.00 4.93
CA VAL A 159 23.02 7.34 5.94
C VAL A 159 24.19 8.00 5.23
N ASP A 160 24.61 9.15 5.73
CA ASP A 160 25.77 9.83 5.18
C ASP A 160 27.05 9.19 5.71
N GLY A 161 27.97 8.85 4.81
CA GLY A 161 29.24 8.20 5.17
C GLY A 161 30.30 9.14 5.73
N HIS A 162 30.13 10.46 5.59
CA HIS A 162 31.13 11.47 5.96
C HIS A 162 30.68 12.33 7.15
N HIS A 163 29.37 12.50 7.33
CA HIS A 163 28.77 13.32 8.36
C HIS A 163 27.78 12.50 9.19
N SER A 164 27.58 12.89 10.46
CA SER A 164 26.56 12.25 11.30
C SER A 164 25.16 12.72 10.87
N GLY A 165 24.49 11.94 10.04
CA GLY A 165 23.12 12.27 9.60
C GLY A 165 22.65 11.45 8.41
N CYS A 166 21.51 11.85 7.87
CA CYS A 166 20.93 11.27 6.66
C CYS A 166 20.95 12.28 5.52
N ARG A 167 21.58 11.93 4.40
CA ARG A 167 21.58 12.75 3.19
C ARG A 167 20.25 12.65 2.45
N VAL A 168 19.73 13.81 2.05
CA VAL A 168 18.53 13.96 1.21
C VAL A 168 18.91 13.75 -0.25
N ARG A 169 18.27 12.79 -0.93
CA ARG A 169 18.55 12.50 -2.35
C ARG A 169 17.46 12.99 -3.30
N VAL A 170 16.27 13.27 -2.78
CA VAL A 170 15.16 13.79 -3.58
C VAL A 170 14.28 14.72 -2.75
N VAL A 171 13.71 15.74 -3.37
CA VAL A 171 12.68 16.58 -2.77
C VAL A 171 11.71 16.98 -3.89
N ALA A 172 10.46 16.52 -3.82
CA ALA A 172 9.48 16.89 -4.84
C ALA A 172 8.93 18.31 -4.61
N PRO A 173 8.66 19.09 -5.67
CA PRO A 173 8.06 20.42 -5.56
C PRO A 173 6.73 20.39 -4.79
N GLY A 174 6.51 21.40 -3.95
CA GLY A 174 5.28 21.58 -3.19
C GLY A 174 5.11 20.62 -2.00
N THR A 175 6.05 19.69 -1.77
CA THR A 175 6.05 18.88 -0.54
C THR A 175 6.33 19.75 0.70
N PRO A 176 5.93 19.32 1.91
CA PRO A 176 6.24 20.07 3.12
C PRO A 176 7.75 20.28 3.35
N ALA A 177 8.61 19.35 2.92
CA ALA A 177 10.06 19.55 2.93
C ALA A 177 10.48 20.68 1.98
N ALA A 178 9.94 20.71 0.75
CA ALA A 178 10.26 21.75 -0.24
C ALA A 178 9.81 23.15 0.20
N THR A 179 8.72 23.24 0.96
CA THR A 179 8.11 24.51 1.40
C THR A 179 8.43 24.88 2.84
N ALA A 180 9.25 24.07 3.54
CA ALA A 180 9.65 24.33 4.91
C ALA A 180 10.28 25.72 5.04
N ARG A 181 9.99 26.43 6.13
CA ARG A 181 10.57 27.76 6.37
C ARG A 181 11.70 27.61 7.39
N PRO A 182 12.82 28.32 7.18
CA PRO A 182 13.89 28.32 8.17
C PRO A 182 13.39 29.08 9.41
N VAL A 183 13.85 28.64 10.57
CA VAL A 183 13.52 29.32 11.84
C VAL A 183 14.23 30.67 11.92
N SER A 184 15.42 30.78 11.34
CA SER A 184 16.17 32.03 11.19
C SER A 184 16.13 32.50 9.74
N GLY A 185 15.90 33.79 9.51
CA GLY A 185 15.66 34.37 8.18
C GLY A 185 16.88 34.40 7.23
N THR A 186 18.03 33.83 7.62
CA THR A 186 19.26 33.86 6.81
C THR A 186 19.39 32.71 5.82
N GLN A 187 18.56 31.66 5.95
CA GLN A 187 18.66 30.46 5.12
C GLN A 187 17.60 30.46 4.01
N ALA A 188 17.88 29.74 2.92
CA ALA A 188 16.88 29.52 1.88
C ALA A 188 15.70 28.68 2.44
N SER A 189 14.49 28.93 1.94
CA SER A 189 13.31 28.13 2.33
C SER A 189 13.34 26.75 1.70
N GLY A 190 13.07 25.73 2.51
CA GLY A 190 12.87 24.35 2.11
C GLY A 190 14.15 23.53 2.17
N VAL A 191 13.99 22.25 2.47
CA VAL A 191 15.04 21.25 2.38
C VAL A 191 15.43 21.06 0.90
N ARG A 192 16.71 20.81 0.64
CA ARG A 192 17.28 20.61 -0.69
C ARG A 192 17.92 19.24 -0.84
N VAL A 193 18.06 18.81 -2.08
CA VAL A 193 18.86 17.63 -2.43
C VAL A 193 20.31 17.92 -2.05
N GLY A 194 20.95 16.97 -1.38
CA GLY A 194 22.30 17.11 -0.85
C GLY A 194 22.36 17.50 0.62
N ASP A 195 21.29 18.09 1.18
CA ASP A 195 21.22 18.44 2.60
C ASP A 195 21.39 17.20 3.49
N ILE A 196 22.00 17.41 4.65
CA ILE A 196 22.22 16.36 5.65
C ILE A 196 21.30 16.63 6.83
N LEU A 197 20.31 15.77 7.02
CA LEU A 197 19.40 15.81 8.15
C LEU A 197 20.09 15.22 9.37
N VAL A 198 20.49 16.10 10.29
CA VAL A 198 21.19 15.73 11.53
C VAL A 198 20.25 15.64 12.73
N THR A 199 19.20 16.46 12.75
CA THR A 199 18.20 16.49 13.82
C THR A 199 16.80 16.78 13.25
N ALA A 200 15.77 16.29 13.94
CA ALA A 200 14.38 16.66 13.69
C ALA A 200 13.61 16.73 15.02
N ALA A 201 12.95 17.85 15.27
CA ALA A 201 12.21 18.12 16.52
C ALA A 201 13.05 17.83 17.79
N GLY A 202 14.33 18.21 17.79
CA GLY A 202 15.25 18.02 18.91
C GLY A 202 15.85 16.61 19.03
N ARG A 203 15.40 15.64 18.21
CA ARG A 203 15.95 14.28 18.20
C ARG A 203 17.03 14.14 17.13
N LYS A 204 18.15 13.49 17.48
CA LYS A 204 19.21 13.15 16.53
C LYS A 204 18.70 12.15 15.48
N ILE A 205 19.09 12.36 14.23
CA ILE A 205 18.79 11.47 13.11
C ILE A 205 20.11 10.85 12.67
N GLY A 206 20.30 9.55 12.91
CA GLY A 206 21.46 8.79 12.43
C GLY A 206 21.11 7.86 11.26
N THR A 207 19.85 7.43 11.19
CA THR A 207 19.32 6.54 10.17
C THR A 207 18.00 7.06 9.62
N PRO A 208 17.56 6.63 8.42
CA PRO A 208 16.25 6.99 7.89
C PRO A 208 15.10 6.64 8.84
N ALA A 209 15.22 5.52 9.58
CA ALA A 209 14.22 5.06 10.53
C ALA A 209 14.02 6.03 11.71
N ASP A 210 15.07 6.77 12.11
CA ASP A 210 14.95 7.77 13.18
C ASP A 210 13.99 8.89 12.81
N LEU A 211 14.03 9.33 11.54
CA LEU A 211 13.12 10.36 11.06
C LEU A 211 11.68 9.83 11.03
N ASP A 212 11.48 8.58 10.62
CA ASP A 212 10.17 7.96 10.62
C ASP A 212 9.58 7.89 12.04
N VAL A 213 10.40 7.62 13.05
CA VAL A 213 9.98 7.68 14.47
C VAL A 213 9.56 9.10 14.86
N VAL A 214 10.32 10.12 14.47
CA VAL A 214 9.94 11.51 14.73
C VAL A 214 8.61 11.84 14.07
N LEU A 215 8.44 11.53 12.79
CA LEU A 215 7.23 11.83 12.03
C LEU A 215 6.00 11.10 12.56
N LYS A 216 6.16 9.85 13.04
CA LYS A 216 5.09 9.09 13.72
C LYS A 216 4.53 9.80 14.95
N SER A 217 5.35 10.58 15.65
CA SER A 217 4.92 11.35 16.83
C SER A 217 4.24 12.68 16.49
N LYS A 218 4.25 13.10 15.22
CA LYS A 218 3.67 14.37 14.78
C LYS A 218 2.29 14.15 14.19
N LYS A 219 1.42 15.16 14.35
CA LYS A 219 0.12 15.19 13.68
C LYS A 219 0.32 15.50 12.18
N PRO A 220 -0.59 15.05 11.30
CA PRO A 220 -0.62 15.50 9.93
C PRO A 220 -0.99 16.98 9.83
N GLY A 221 -0.42 17.69 8.86
CA GLY A 221 -0.62 19.13 8.64
C GLY A 221 0.38 19.99 9.38
#